data_AF-A0A956LGM3-F1
#
_entry.id   AF-A0A956LGM3-F1
#
_cell.length_a   1.000
_cell.length_b   1.000
_cell.length_c   1.000
_cell.angle_alpha   90.00
_cell.angle_beta   90.00
_cell.angle_gamma   90.00
#
_symmetry.space_group_name_H-M   'P 1'
#
loop_
_entity.id
_entity.type
_entity.pdbx_description
1 polymer ?
#
loop_
_entity_poly.entity_id
_entity_poly.type
_entity_poly.pdbx_seq_one_letter_code
_entity_poly.pdbx_strand_id
1 'polypeptide(L)' 'DFNAYLDDARLQRAAPRLRALGPPTSVTEVSRRERGGMEATNLRLQFAGETLRASMYRTPDGRVQQLLLAR' A
#
# COMPACT_ATOMS: atom_id res chain seq x y z
N ASP A 1 -8.64 -11.00 13.75
CA ASP A 1 -9.08 -9.65 13.38
C ASP A 1 -7.98 -9.02 12.53
N PHE A 2 -8.26 -8.72 11.25
CA PHE A 2 -7.24 -8.24 10.29
C PHE A 2 -6.96 -6.74 10.42
N ASN A 3 -7.67 -6.05 11.32
CA ASN A 3 -7.58 -4.60 11.52
C ASN A 3 -6.76 -4.18 12.74
N ALA A 4 -5.97 -5.09 13.34
CA ALA A 4 -5.18 -4.79 14.54
C ALA A 4 -4.30 -3.53 14.42
N TYR A 5 -3.92 -3.15 13.19
CA TYR A 5 -3.14 -1.96 12.89
C TYR A 5 -3.85 -0.93 11.99
N LEU A 6 -5.11 -1.18 11.62
CA LEU A 6 -5.94 -0.32 10.79
C LEU A 6 -7.15 0.15 11.60
N ASP A 7 -6.89 0.92 12.65
CA ASP A 7 -7.92 1.57 13.46
C ASP A 7 -8.32 2.94 12.90
N ASP A 8 -9.49 3.44 13.32
CA ASP A 8 -10.04 4.72 12.87
C ASP A 8 -9.09 5.89 13.17
N ALA A 9 -8.38 5.87 14.29
CA ALA A 9 -7.46 6.94 14.66
C ALA A 9 -6.25 7.00 13.71
N ARG A 10 -5.70 5.85 13.30
CA ARG A 10 -4.65 5.75 12.29
C ARG A 10 -5.15 6.21 10.93
N LEU A 11 -6.37 5.82 10.55
CA LEU A 11 -6.96 6.24 9.28
C LEU A 11 -7.15 7.76 9.24
N GLN A 12 -7.71 8.36 10.31
CA GLN A 12 -7.88 9.80 10.43
C GLN A 12 -6.56 10.57 10.36
N ARG A 13 -5.49 10.05 10.98
CA ARG A 13 -4.14 10.67 10.91
C ARG A 13 -3.46 10.51 9.54
N ALA A 14 -3.80 9.47 8.77
CA ALA A 14 -3.24 9.26 7.44
C ALA A 14 -4.01 10.03 6.35
N ALA A 15 -5.32 10.19 6.52
CA ALA A 15 -6.21 10.69 5.48
C ALA A 15 -5.83 12.06 4.91
N PRO A 16 -5.46 13.10 5.69
CA PRO A 16 -5.06 14.40 5.12
C PRO A 16 -3.84 14.29 4.21
N ARG A 17 -2.83 13.50 4.62
CA ARG A 17 -1.59 13.29 3.85
C ARG A 17 -1.84 12.53 2.57
N LEU A 18 -2.70 11.51 2.62
CA LEU A 18 -3.08 10.74 1.43
C LEU A 18 -3.95 11.55 0.46
N ARG A 19 -4.89 12.36 0.97
CA ARG A 19 -5.73 13.24 0.14
C ARG A 19 -4.91 14.29 -0.60
N ALA A 20 -3.89 14.84 0.05
CA ALA A 20 -3.01 15.86 -0.56
C ALA A 20 -2.24 15.34 -1.79
N LEU A 21 -2.06 14.02 -1.94
CA LEU A 21 -1.43 13.42 -3.11
C LEU A 21 -2.30 13.49 -4.37
N GLY A 22 -3.62 13.62 -4.20
CA GLY A 22 -4.58 13.43 -5.28
C GLY A 22 -4.64 11.98 -5.77
N PRO A 23 -5.33 11.72 -6.89
CA PRO A 23 -5.34 10.39 -7.51
C PRO A 23 -3.96 10.05 -8.09
N PRO A 24 -3.53 8.78 -8.06
CA PRO A 24 -2.34 8.35 -8.76
C PRO A 24 -2.53 8.49 -10.28
N THR A 25 -1.51 8.94 -10.98
CA THR A 25 -1.46 9.03 -12.44
C THR A 25 -0.98 7.73 -13.08
N SER A 26 -0.20 6.93 -12.34
CA SER A 26 0.26 5.61 -12.77
C SER A 26 0.58 4.71 -11.58
N VAL A 27 0.35 3.41 -11.76
CA VAL A 27 0.69 2.36 -10.80
C VAL A 27 1.46 1.28 -11.55
N THR A 28 2.70 1.04 -11.15
CA THR A 28 3.58 0.06 -11.80
C THR A 28 4.01 -1.00 -10.80
N GLU A 29 3.84 -2.28 -11.15
CA GLU A 29 4.45 -3.38 -10.43
C GLU A 29 5.96 -3.40 -10.70
N VAL A 30 6.75 -3.30 -9.63
CA VAL A 30 8.22 -3.35 -9.68
C VAL A 30 8.71 -4.77 -9.52
N SER A 31 8.12 -5.52 -8.59
CA SER A 31 8.42 -6.94 -8.40
C SER A 31 7.29 -7.64 -7.67
N ARG A 32 7.20 -8.96 -7.90
CA ARG A 32 6.26 -9.87 -7.25
C ARG A 32 6.99 -11.17 -6.93
N ARG A 33 6.86 -11.64 -5.69
CA ARG A 33 7.46 -12.91 -5.26
C ARG A 33 6.69 -13.54 -4.10
N GLU A 34 6.85 -14.84 -3.93
CA GLU A 34 6.40 -15.52 -2.71
C GLU A 34 7.31 -15.13 -1.52
N ARG A 35 6.70 -14.95 -0.35
CA ARG A 35 7.40 -14.77 0.93
C ARG A 35 6.51 -15.18 2.10
N GLY A 36 6.82 -16.31 2.72
CA GLY A 36 6.19 -16.74 3.98
C GLY A 36 4.72 -17.13 3.81
N GLY A 37 4.38 -17.82 2.72
CA GLY A 37 3.01 -18.23 2.39
C GLY A 37 2.13 -17.11 1.83
N MET A 38 2.73 -15.98 1.49
CA MET A 38 2.06 -14.80 0.93
C MET A 38 2.73 -14.38 -0.37
N GLU A 39 2.01 -13.64 -1.20
CA GLU A 39 2.62 -12.85 -2.25
C GLU A 39 3.08 -11.50 -1.68
N ALA A 40 4.35 -11.16 -1.89
CA ALA A 40 4.93 -9.86 -1.64
C ALA A 40 5.14 -9.12 -2.97
N THR A 41 4.46 -7.98 -3.10
CA THR A 41 4.47 -7.17 -4.32
C THR A 41 4.94 -5.76 -3.99
N ASN A 42 5.97 -5.30 -4.70
CA ASN A 42 6.45 -3.92 -4.63
C ASN A 42 5.89 -3.12 -5.79
N LEU A 43 5.34 -1.95 -5.48
CA LEU A 43 4.69 -1.05 -6.43
C LEU A 43 5.40 0.31 -6.43
N ARG A 44 5.39 0.95 -7.59
CA ARG A 44 5.67 2.37 -7.75
C ARG A 44 4.36 3.08 -8.06
N LEU A 45 4.00 4.04 -7.22
CA LEU A 45 2.79 4.86 -7.34
C LEU A 45 3.22 6.27 -7.76
N GLN A 46 2.88 6.70 -8.97
CA GLN A 46 3.11 8.06 -9.43
C GLN A 46 1.88 8.90 -9.16
N PHE A 47 2.10 10.08 -8.59
CA PHE A 47 1.13 11.15 -8.42
C PHE A 47 1.62 12.40 -9.17
N ALA A 48 0.78 13.43 -9.25
CA ALA A 48 1.14 14.65 -9.98
C ALA A 48 2.41 15.34 -9.43
N GLY A 49 2.59 15.33 -8.10
CA GLY A 49 3.70 16.02 -7.42
C GLY A 49 4.80 15.12 -6.86
N GLU A 50 4.56 13.82 -6.71
CA GLU A 50 5.53 12.91 -6.10
C GLU A 50 5.34 11.45 -6.53
N THR A 51 6.35 10.62 -6.24
CA THR A 51 6.30 9.17 -6.43
C THR A 51 6.45 8.50 -5.08
N LEU A 52 5.57 7.55 -4.78
CA LEU A 52 5.66 6.69 -3.61
C LEU A 52 6.03 5.28 -4.01
N ARG A 53 6.75 4.59 -3.13
CA ARG A 53 6.90 3.13 -3.16
C ARG A 53 5.87 2.53 -2.23
N ALA A 54 5.28 1.41 -2.66
CA ALA A 54 4.43 0.61 -1.78
C ALA A 54 4.91 -0.84 -1.73
N SER A 55 4.81 -1.45 -0.56
CA SER A 55 4.97 -2.89 -0.38
C SER A 55 3.63 -3.46 0.07
N MET A 56 3.09 -4.38 -0.73
CA MET A 56 1.83 -5.05 -0.48
C MET A 56 2.08 -6.53 -0.22
N TYR A 57 1.44 -7.07 0.82
CA TYR A 57 1.50 -8.48 1.17
C TYR A 57 0.09 -9.04 1.15
N ARG A 58 -0.16 -10.06 0.32
CA ARG A 58 -1.48 -10.69 0.17
C ARG A 58 -1.41 -12.19 0.39
N THR A 59 -2.43 -12.73 1.04
CA THR A 59 -2.62 -14.19 1.14
C THR A 59 -3.11 -14.77 -0.19
N PRO A 60 -2.98 -16.09 -0.42
CA PRO A 60 -3.37 -16.73 -1.69
C PRO A 60 -4.83 -16.56 -2.07
N ASP A 61 -5.71 -16.31 -1.08
CA ASP A 61 -7.12 -15.98 -1.29
C ASP A 61 -7.36 -14.51 -1.69
N GLY A 62 -6.30 -13.75 -1.93
CA GLY A 62 -6.34 -12.37 -2.39
C GLY A 62 -6.49 -11.33 -1.28
N ARG A 63 -6.62 -11.71 0.00
CA ARG A 63 -6.73 -10.74 1.09
C ARG A 63 -5.41 -10.01 1.32
N VAL A 64 -5.44 -8.67 1.30
CA VAL A 64 -4.29 -7.84 1.67
C VAL A 64 -4.12 -7.87 3.17
N GLN A 65 -2.96 -8.34 3.61
CA GLN A 65 -2.56 -8.38 5.02
C GLN A 65 -1.86 -7.08 5.42
N GLN A 66 -1.07 -6.52 4.51
CA GLN A 66 -0.30 -5.30 4.76
C GLN A 66 -0.19 -4.47 3.48
N LEU A 67 -0.34 -3.16 3.63
CA LEU A 67 0.00 -2.16 2.62
C LEU A 67 0.84 -1.08 3.30
N LEU A 68 2.11 -1.01 2.93
CA LEU A 68 3.07 -0.08 3.50
C LEU A 68 3.46 0.94 2.43
N LEU A 69 3.43 2.23 2.77
CA LEU A 69 3.80 3.33 1.88
C LEU A 69 5.12 3.96 2.35
N ALA A 70 6.02 4.24 1.42
CA ALA A 70 7.28 4.92 1.66
C ALA A 70 7.54 5.97 0.56
N ARG A 71 8.17 7.09 0.95
CA ARG A 71 8.72 8.08 -0.01
C ARG A 71 10.06 7.58 -0.53
#